data_AF-A0A816D126-F1
#
_entry.id   AF-A0A816D126-F1
#
_cell.length_a   1.000
_cell.length_b   1.000
_cell.length_c   1.000
_cell.angle_alpha   90.00
_cell.angle_beta   90.00
_cell.angle_gamma   90.00
#
_symmetry.space_group_name_H-M   'P 1'
#
loop_
_entity.id
_entity.type
_entity.pdbx_description
1 polymer ?
#
loop_
_entity_poly.entity_id
_entity_poly.type
_entity_poly.pdbx_seq_one_letter_code
_entity_poly.pdbx_strand_id
1 'polypeptide(L)'
;MATDLECQTSTTTPEIDERLYSRQLYVMGKEAMYELRNADILISGMRGLGVEIAKNLILCGVKSVIVHDCNNVDYKDLSSQYYFSESDIGQNRAEVAKEKLSELNNNVNVTYSSSNIDEDFLQKHKVNVFVLTDGDIDNQVKIGDYCHEHGIKFVNANTKGLFGQIFCDFGQNFKVLDTNGEDPITEEIVDSISHDEIGVVSIATYTKHSFEDGSYVTLHSVKGMTEINDREFKITVLDPYTFIIGDTRNFGVYEGGGTVTEVKKTETVHFKSFSDSLKNPEMLICDFSKMSMSANLHLSFQ
;
A
#
# COMPACT_ATOMS: atom_id res chain seq x y z
N MET A 1 -11.44 4.13 55.39
CA MET A 1 -10.50 4.81 54.47
C MET A 1 -9.71 3.75 53.75
N ALA A 2 -10.18 3.35 52.57
CA ALA A 2 -9.41 2.64 51.57
C ALA A 2 -10.01 3.11 50.26
N THR A 3 -9.30 3.99 49.57
CA THR A 3 -9.65 4.50 48.25
C THR A 3 -9.02 3.58 47.22
N ASP A 4 -9.87 2.91 46.45
CA ASP A 4 -9.47 2.14 45.28
C ASP A 4 -8.84 3.08 44.23
N LEU A 5 -7.58 2.83 43.88
CA LEU A 5 -6.96 3.37 42.68
C LEU A 5 -7.37 2.47 41.51
N GLU A 6 -8.29 2.94 40.68
CA GLU A 6 -8.50 2.39 39.35
C GLU A 6 -7.32 2.81 38.46
N CYS A 7 -6.50 1.84 38.08
CA CYS A 7 -5.47 1.99 37.06
C CYS A 7 -6.16 2.02 35.69
N GLN A 8 -6.38 3.22 35.15
CA GLN A 8 -6.79 3.39 33.76
C GLN A 8 -5.60 3.03 32.86
N THR A 9 -5.66 1.86 32.23
CA THR A 9 -4.77 1.49 31.13
C THR A 9 -5.21 2.25 29.87
N SER A 10 -4.76 3.49 29.72
CA SER A 10 -4.82 4.17 28.42
C SER A 10 -3.74 3.57 27.52
N THR A 11 -4.14 2.70 26.58
CA THR A 11 -3.29 2.34 25.44
C THR A 11 -3.16 3.57 24.55
N THR A 12 -2.20 4.44 24.87
CA THR A 12 -1.90 5.63 24.09
C THR A 12 -1.25 5.18 22.79
N THR A 13 -1.99 5.25 21.69
CA THR A 13 -1.46 5.05 20.34
C THR A 13 -0.25 5.98 20.18
N PRO A 14 0.93 5.49 19.78
CA PRO A 14 2.13 6.33 19.71
C PRO A 14 1.87 7.47 18.72
N GLU A 15 1.94 8.71 19.23
CA GLU A 15 1.67 9.92 18.48
C GLU A 15 2.65 10.05 17.31
N ILE A 16 2.14 10.36 16.11
CA ILE A 16 2.96 10.54 14.91
C ILE A 16 3.71 11.86 15.06
N ASP A 17 5.04 11.84 14.92
CA ASP A 17 5.84 13.06 14.92
C ASP A 17 5.55 13.86 13.64
N GLU A 18 4.61 14.80 13.73
CA GLU A 18 4.21 15.65 12.61
C GLU A 18 5.34 16.56 12.11
N ARG A 19 6.37 16.83 12.94
CA ARG A 19 7.53 17.63 12.49
C ARG A 19 8.44 16.81 11.59
N LEU A 20 8.70 15.55 11.94
CA LEU A 20 9.52 14.64 11.14
C LEU A 20 8.79 14.24 9.85
N TYR A 21 7.52 13.84 9.96
CA TYR A 21 6.75 13.27 8.84
C TYR A 21 5.85 14.26 8.11
N SER A 22 6.01 15.58 8.33
CA SER A 22 5.12 16.62 7.78
C SER A 22 4.78 16.42 6.29
N ARG A 23 5.80 16.20 5.44
CA ARG A 23 5.61 16.04 3.99
C ARG A 23 5.01 14.69 3.61
N GLN A 24 5.35 13.65 4.36
CA GLN A 24 4.84 12.29 4.13
C GLN A 24 3.37 12.17 4.55
N LEU A 25 2.96 12.88 5.59
CA LEU A 25 1.58 12.94 6.06
C LEU A 25 0.60 13.46 5.00
N TYR A 26 1.02 14.42 4.17
CA TYR A 26 0.21 14.92 3.06
C TYR A 26 0.06 13.93 1.89
N VAL A 27 0.91 12.91 1.81
CA VAL A 27 0.85 11.90 0.75
C VAL A 27 0.12 10.65 1.22
N MET A 28 0.40 10.18 2.44
CA MET A 28 -0.13 8.91 2.94
C MET A 28 -1.38 9.07 3.82
N GLY A 29 -1.59 10.25 4.39
CA GLY A 29 -2.62 10.45 5.41
C GLY A 29 -2.26 9.82 6.77
N LYS A 30 -3.02 10.19 7.80
CA LYS A 30 -2.76 9.72 9.19
C LYS A 30 -3.02 8.24 9.36
N GLU A 31 -4.07 7.70 8.73
CA GLU A 31 -4.48 6.30 8.86
C GLU A 31 -3.40 5.34 8.34
N ALA A 32 -2.89 5.55 7.12
CA ALA A 32 -1.83 4.72 6.57
C ALA A 32 -0.52 4.81 7.38
N MET A 33 -0.21 5.99 7.93
CA MET A 33 0.94 6.16 8.82
C MET A 33 0.82 5.36 10.12
N TYR A 34 -0.39 5.20 10.66
CA TYR A 34 -0.62 4.34 11.83
C TYR A 34 -0.39 2.86 11.47
N GLU A 35 -0.87 2.41 10.32
CA GLU A 35 -0.63 1.03 9.86
C GLU A 35 0.86 0.76 9.62
N LEU A 36 1.59 1.69 9.00
CA LEU A 36 3.04 1.58 8.82
C LEU A 36 3.78 1.40 10.15
N ARG A 37 3.41 2.16 11.18
CA ARG A 37 4.01 2.07 12.53
C ARG A 37 3.73 0.76 13.27
N ASN A 38 2.84 -0.08 12.74
CA ASN A 38 2.57 -1.42 13.23
C ASN A 38 3.20 -2.51 12.37
N ALA A 39 3.85 -2.17 11.25
CA ALA A 39 4.43 -3.13 10.32
C ALA A 39 5.85 -3.56 10.72
N ASP A 40 6.01 -4.85 11.00
CA ASP A 40 7.29 -5.54 11.16
C ASP A 40 7.72 -6.15 9.81
N ILE A 41 8.88 -5.73 9.29
CA ILE A 41 9.35 -6.08 7.94
C ILE A 41 10.64 -6.89 7.99
N LEU A 42 10.70 -7.99 7.24
CA LEU A 42 11.93 -8.72 6.93
C LEU A 42 12.38 -8.43 5.51
N ILE A 43 13.67 -8.09 5.34
CA ILE A 43 14.28 -7.89 4.01
C ILE A 43 15.45 -8.85 3.88
N SER A 44 15.37 -9.80 2.95
CA SER A 44 16.45 -10.75 2.66
C SER A 44 17.22 -10.36 1.41
N GLY A 45 18.55 -10.28 1.55
CA GLY A 45 19.52 -9.79 0.57
C GLY A 45 19.87 -8.33 0.85
N MET A 46 21.13 -8.05 1.19
CA MET A 46 21.63 -6.71 1.56
C MET A 46 22.66 -6.16 0.57
N ARG A 47 22.42 -6.43 -0.71
CA ARG A 47 23.12 -5.79 -1.84
C ARG A 47 22.46 -4.44 -2.15
N GLY A 48 22.83 -3.79 -3.26
CA GLY A 48 22.33 -2.46 -3.62
C GLY A 48 20.80 -2.33 -3.66
N LEU A 49 20.07 -3.34 -4.17
CA LEU A 49 18.61 -3.33 -4.19
C LEU A 49 18.01 -3.40 -2.78
N GLY A 50 18.51 -4.31 -1.96
CA GLY A 50 18.03 -4.52 -0.59
C GLY A 50 18.25 -3.31 0.32
N VAL A 51 19.44 -2.68 0.24
CA VAL A 51 19.71 -1.47 1.04
C VAL A 51 18.83 -0.29 0.62
N GLU A 52 18.53 -0.15 -0.68
CA GLU A 52 17.68 0.93 -1.16
C GLU A 52 16.24 0.78 -0.68
N ILE A 53 15.72 -0.45 -0.68
CA ILE A 53 14.41 -0.78 -0.12
C ILE A 53 14.41 -0.53 1.40
N ALA A 54 15.43 -1.02 2.12
CA ALA A 54 15.54 -0.85 3.57
C ALA A 54 15.60 0.63 3.97
N LYS A 55 16.43 1.43 3.29
CA LYS A 55 16.55 2.88 3.51
C LYS A 55 15.19 3.56 3.39
N ASN A 56 14.44 3.30 2.31
CA ASN A 56 13.15 3.94 2.09
C ASN A 56 12.11 3.52 3.13
N LEU A 57 12.05 2.23 3.51
CA LEU A 57 11.11 1.75 4.54
C LEU A 57 11.41 2.32 5.94
N ILE A 58 12.69 2.44 6.30
CA ILE A 58 13.11 3.04 7.58
C ILE A 58 12.79 4.54 7.60
N LEU A 59 13.04 5.26 6.51
CA LEU A 59 12.68 6.68 6.41
C LEU A 59 11.16 6.89 6.44
N CYS A 60 10.37 5.95 5.89
CA CYS A 60 8.91 5.97 5.98
C CYS A 60 8.38 5.75 7.40
N GLY A 61 9.19 5.24 8.34
CA GLY A 61 8.79 5.13 9.75
C GLY A 61 7.97 3.89 10.10
N VAL A 62 8.33 2.73 9.53
CA VAL A 62 7.73 1.45 9.92
C VAL A 62 8.07 1.05 11.37
N LYS A 63 7.40 0.04 11.93
CA LYS A 63 7.67 -0.40 13.32
C LYS A 63 9.10 -0.93 13.48
N SER A 64 9.45 -1.92 12.66
CA SER A 64 10.75 -2.57 12.72
C SER A 64 11.17 -3.11 11.36
N VAL A 65 12.47 -3.17 11.16
CA VAL A 65 13.10 -3.77 9.98
C VAL A 65 14.16 -4.76 10.43
N ILE A 66 14.02 -6.00 10.00
CA ILE A 66 15.03 -7.04 10.11
C ILE A 66 15.73 -7.13 8.76
N VAL A 67 17.01 -6.74 8.72
CA VAL A 67 17.84 -6.96 7.54
C VAL A 67 18.52 -8.32 7.61
N HIS A 68 18.44 -9.10 6.54
CA HIS A 68 18.97 -10.45 6.48
C HIS A 68 19.89 -10.64 5.29
N ASP A 69 21.07 -11.22 5.51
CA ASP A 69 21.97 -11.71 4.46
C ASP A 69 22.98 -12.69 5.09
N CYS A 70 23.13 -13.87 4.49
CA CYS A 70 24.09 -14.88 4.95
C CYS A 70 25.49 -14.65 4.37
N ASN A 71 25.65 -13.74 3.41
CA ASN A 71 26.91 -13.53 2.70
C ASN A 71 27.74 -12.39 3.29
N ASN A 72 29.03 -12.47 3.03
CA ASN A 72 29.97 -11.40 3.35
C ASN A 72 30.04 -10.37 2.22
N VAL A 73 30.45 -9.16 2.57
CA VAL A 73 30.70 -8.07 1.62
C VAL A 73 31.80 -8.50 0.64
N ASP A 74 31.49 -8.41 -0.65
CA ASP A 74 32.43 -8.60 -1.75
C ASP A 74 32.63 -7.26 -2.49
N TYR A 75 33.76 -7.11 -3.17
CA TYR A 75 34.11 -5.92 -3.94
C TYR A 75 33.02 -5.52 -4.95
N LYS A 76 32.31 -6.51 -5.53
CA LYS A 76 31.22 -6.27 -6.49
C LYS A 76 30.01 -5.56 -5.86
N ASP A 77 29.82 -5.68 -4.55
CA ASP A 77 28.67 -5.09 -3.86
C ASP A 77 28.80 -3.57 -3.77
N LEU A 78 30.04 -3.05 -3.68
CA LEU A 78 30.34 -1.61 -3.62
C LEU A 78 29.87 -0.86 -4.88
N SER A 79 29.54 -1.56 -5.97
CA SER A 79 28.99 -0.95 -7.19
C SER A 79 27.64 -0.27 -6.97
N SER A 80 26.86 -0.70 -5.98
CA SER A 80 25.50 -0.16 -5.74
C SER A 80 25.11 -0.13 -4.27
N GLN A 81 25.85 -0.83 -3.39
CA GLN A 81 25.66 -0.75 -1.96
C GLN A 81 26.52 0.40 -1.40
N TYR A 82 25.88 1.56 -1.23
CA TYR A 82 26.51 2.81 -0.81
C TYR A 82 26.86 2.93 0.68
N TYR A 83 26.52 1.95 1.51
CA TYR A 83 26.97 1.86 2.91
C TYR A 83 28.22 1.02 3.10
N PHE A 84 28.65 0.27 2.10
CA PHE A 84 29.86 -0.53 2.19
C PHE A 84 31.08 0.25 1.71
N SER A 85 32.20 -0.02 2.36
CA SER A 85 33.52 0.49 2.01
C SER A 85 34.50 -0.68 1.79
N GLU A 86 35.68 -0.41 1.25
CA GLU A 86 36.69 -1.47 1.03
C GLU A 86 37.14 -2.13 2.34
N SER A 87 37.05 -1.43 3.49
CA SER A 87 37.36 -2.00 4.81
C SER A 87 36.31 -2.99 5.31
N ASP A 88 35.12 -3.02 4.70
CA ASP A 88 34.04 -3.92 5.11
C ASP A 88 34.11 -5.28 4.40
N ILE A 89 34.97 -5.42 3.39
CA ILE A 89 35.12 -6.65 2.62
C ILE A 89 35.47 -7.82 3.55
N GLY A 90 34.69 -8.90 3.45
CA GLY A 90 34.81 -10.08 4.29
C GLY A 90 33.97 -10.06 5.58
N GLN A 91 33.35 -8.93 5.94
CA GLN A 91 32.38 -8.85 7.04
C GLN A 91 30.96 -9.18 6.54
N ASN A 92 30.03 -9.56 7.42
CA ASN A 92 28.66 -9.89 7.01
C ASN A 92 27.91 -8.66 6.49
N ARG A 93 27.21 -8.78 5.36
CA ARG A 93 26.51 -7.66 4.71
C ARG A 93 25.41 -7.06 5.57
N ALA A 94 24.59 -7.89 6.21
CA ALA A 94 23.46 -7.43 7.02
C ALA A 94 23.92 -6.75 8.30
N GLU A 95 24.97 -7.26 8.94
CA GLU A 95 25.61 -6.66 10.11
C GLU A 95 26.13 -5.25 9.81
N VAL A 96 26.95 -5.11 8.75
CA VAL A 96 27.50 -3.80 8.35
C VAL A 96 26.39 -2.83 7.94
N ALA A 97 25.40 -3.29 7.15
CA ALA A 97 24.29 -2.45 6.70
C ALA A 97 23.44 -1.94 7.87
N LYS A 98 23.20 -2.79 8.89
CA LYS A 98 22.35 -2.45 10.04
C LYS A 98 22.85 -1.22 10.78
N GLU A 99 24.16 -1.05 10.94
CA GLU A 99 24.71 0.11 11.65
C GLU A 99 24.28 1.42 11.00
N LYS A 100 24.49 1.55 9.68
CA LYS A 100 24.13 2.75 8.90
C LYS A 100 22.63 2.93 8.74
N LEU A 101 21.89 1.85 8.56
CA LEU A 101 20.43 1.90 8.46
C LEU A 101 19.78 2.37 9.77
N SER A 102 20.35 2.00 10.93
CA SER A 102 19.84 2.43 12.23
C SER A 102 19.96 3.94 12.46
N GLU A 103 20.90 4.62 11.80
CA GLU A 103 21.12 6.07 11.92
C GLU A 103 20.03 6.89 11.20
N LEU A 104 19.26 6.29 10.28
CA LEU A 104 18.29 6.99 9.44
C LEU A 104 17.07 7.48 10.21
N ASN A 105 16.57 6.69 11.16
CA ASN A 105 15.34 7.00 11.88
C ASN A 105 15.31 6.30 13.24
N ASN A 106 15.50 7.08 14.32
CA ASN A 106 15.49 6.58 15.70
C ASN A 106 14.14 5.99 16.15
N ASN A 107 13.06 6.21 15.38
CA ASN A 107 11.74 5.65 15.67
C ASN A 107 11.56 4.21 15.13
N VAL A 108 12.48 3.72 14.30
CA VAL A 108 12.39 2.39 13.67
C VAL A 108 13.40 1.46 14.33
N ASN A 109 12.93 0.30 14.81
CA ASN A 109 13.83 -0.71 15.35
C ASN A 109 14.50 -1.50 14.21
N VAL A 110 15.79 -1.27 13.98
CA VAL A 110 16.56 -1.98 12.95
C VAL A 110 17.44 -3.06 13.59
N THR A 111 17.24 -4.29 13.18
CA THR A 111 18.02 -5.47 13.63
C THR A 111 18.56 -6.24 12.43
N TYR A 112 19.53 -7.13 12.64
CA TYR A 112 20.07 -7.97 11.58
C TYR A 112 20.00 -9.46 11.93
N SER A 113 20.02 -10.30 10.91
CA SER A 113 20.22 -11.74 11.04
C SER A 113 21.09 -12.28 9.90
N SER A 114 21.92 -13.27 10.23
CA SER A 114 22.69 -14.08 9.28
C SER A 114 22.30 -15.56 9.30
N SER A 115 21.30 -15.93 10.13
CA SER A 115 20.79 -17.30 10.19
C SER A 115 19.97 -17.65 8.96
N ASN A 116 20.03 -18.91 8.52
CA ASN A 116 19.18 -19.40 7.44
C ASN A 116 17.69 -19.09 7.68
N ILE A 117 16.99 -18.75 6.61
CA ILE A 117 15.54 -18.55 6.64
C ILE A 117 14.86 -19.92 6.47
N ASP A 118 14.41 -20.47 7.57
CA ASP A 118 13.53 -21.62 7.64
C ASP A 118 12.18 -21.25 8.27
N GLU A 119 11.27 -22.21 8.36
CA GLU A 119 9.94 -22.00 8.94
C GLU A 119 10.03 -21.55 10.40
N ASP A 120 10.96 -22.12 11.17
CA ASP A 120 11.21 -21.75 12.57
C ASP A 120 11.65 -20.28 12.69
N PHE A 121 12.53 -19.82 11.78
CA PHE A 121 12.94 -18.43 11.71
C PHE A 121 11.74 -17.51 11.46
N LEU A 122 10.90 -17.83 10.48
CA LEU A 122 9.74 -17.00 10.13
C LEU A 122 8.69 -16.98 11.24
N GLN A 123 8.42 -18.13 11.87
CA GLN A 123 7.50 -18.24 13.01
C GLN A 123 8.00 -17.47 14.24
N LYS A 124 9.31 -17.49 14.48
CA LYS A 124 9.94 -16.78 15.61
C LYS A 124 9.83 -15.26 15.47
N HIS A 125 10.09 -14.73 14.27
CA HIS A 125 10.16 -13.28 14.05
C HIS A 125 8.80 -12.62 13.81
N LYS A 126 7.75 -13.39 13.43
CA LYS A 126 6.36 -12.91 13.29
C LYS A 126 6.23 -11.63 12.47
N VAL A 127 6.83 -11.61 11.28
CA VAL A 127 6.80 -10.44 10.40
C VAL A 127 5.48 -10.31 9.64
N ASN A 128 5.07 -9.07 9.35
CA ASN A 128 3.90 -8.77 8.53
C ASN A 128 4.22 -8.79 7.04
N VAL A 129 5.43 -8.36 6.68
CA VAL A 129 5.90 -8.21 5.30
C VAL A 129 7.26 -8.86 5.14
N PHE A 130 7.44 -9.65 4.09
CA PHE A 130 8.72 -10.22 3.69
C PHE A 130 9.07 -9.73 2.27
N VAL A 131 10.15 -8.95 2.18
CA VAL A 131 10.82 -8.60 0.93
C VAL A 131 12.01 -9.53 0.64
N LEU A 132 11.99 -10.20 -0.50
CA LEU A 132 13.08 -11.05 -0.99
C LEU A 132 13.76 -10.37 -2.19
N THR A 133 15.05 -10.03 -2.05
CA THR A 133 15.83 -9.34 -3.09
C THR A 133 16.97 -10.16 -3.68
N ASP A 134 17.25 -11.30 -3.08
CA ASP A 134 18.27 -12.25 -3.51
C ASP A 134 17.76 -13.67 -3.25
N GLY A 135 17.82 -14.55 -4.24
CA GLY A 135 17.31 -15.91 -4.16
C GLY A 135 17.11 -16.53 -5.53
N ASP A 136 17.46 -17.80 -5.67
CA ASP A 136 17.12 -18.59 -6.85
C ASP A 136 15.61 -18.85 -6.93
N ILE A 137 15.14 -19.37 -8.06
CA ILE A 137 13.71 -19.58 -8.30
C ILE A 137 13.10 -20.55 -7.29
N ASP A 138 13.84 -21.58 -6.88
CA ASP A 138 13.39 -22.57 -5.90
C ASP A 138 13.16 -21.93 -4.52
N ASN A 139 14.07 -21.06 -4.08
CA ASN A 139 13.93 -20.31 -2.85
C ASN A 139 12.79 -19.28 -2.93
N GLN A 140 12.61 -18.61 -4.08
CA GLN A 140 11.50 -17.67 -4.29
C GLN A 140 10.14 -18.37 -4.20
N VAL A 141 10.00 -19.55 -4.83
CA VAL A 141 8.79 -20.38 -4.75
C VAL A 141 8.53 -20.80 -3.31
N LYS A 142 9.53 -21.39 -2.64
CA LYS A 142 9.38 -21.88 -1.26
C LYS A 142 8.94 -20.77 -0.30
N ILE A 143 9.62 -19.62 -0.34
CA ILE A 143 9.32 -18.50 0.55
C ILE A 143 7.99 -17.85 0.18
N GLY A 144 7.73 -17.62 -1.10
CA GLY A 144 6.53 -16.97 -1.59
C GLY A 144 5.27 -17.75 -1.20
N ASP A 145 5.25 -19.06 -1.45
CA ASP A 145 4.10 -19.90 -1.13
C ASP A 145 3.91 -20.03 0.39
N TYR A 146 5.00 -20.15 1.16
CA TYR A 146 4.92 -20.11 2.63
C TYR A 146 4.28 -18.81 3.12
N CYS A 147 4.68 -17.67 2.57
CA CYS A 147 4.12 -16.37 2.94
C CYS A 147 2.62 -16.29 2.61
N HIS A 148 2.22 -16.76 1.43
CA HIS A 148 0.82 -16.80 1.01
C HIS A 148 -0.05 -17.60 2.00
N GLU A 149 0.39 -18.80 2.36
CA GLU A 149 -0.33 -19.71 3.27
C GLU A 149 -0.46 -19.15 4.69
N HIS A 150 0.53 -18.39 5.15
CA HIS A 150 0.58 -17.84 6.51
C HIS A 150 0.08 -16.38 6.59
N GLY A 151 -0.40 -15.81 5.48
CA GLY A 151 -0.93 -14.45 5.43
C GLY A 151 0.12 -13.34 5.55
N ILE A 152 1.40 -13.67 5.36
CA ILE A 152 2.53 -12.72 5.33
C ILE A 152 2.54 -12.07 3.94
N LYS A 153 2.64 -10.74 3.89
CA LYS A 153 2.68 -10.01 2.62
C LYS A 153 4.05 -10.21 1.99
N PHE A 154 4.10 -10.68 0.76
CA PHE A 154 5.33 -11.03 0.09
C PHE A 154 5.62 -10.09 -1.07
N VAL A 155 6.87 -9.62 -1.15
CA VAL A 155 7.40 -8.86 -2.27
C VAL A 155 8.69 -9.51 -2.72
N ASN A 156 8.77 -9.94 -3.98
CA ASN A 156 10.02 -10.34 -4.60
C ASN A 156 10.48 -9.27 -5.57
N ALA A 157 11.74 -8.85 -5.47
CA ALA A 157 12.33 -7.90 -6.42
C ALA A 157 13.72 -8.36 -6.82
N ASN A 158 14.03 -8.37 -8.12
CA ASN A 158 15.33 -8.79 -8.61
C ASN A 158 15.84 -7.82 -9.67
N THR A 159 17.16 -7.59 -9.70
CA THR A 159 17.82 -6.81 -10.74
C THR A 159 18.98 -7.58 -11.37
N LYS A 160 19.05 -7.55 -12.70
CA LYS A 160 20.08 -8.20 -13.52
C LYS A 160 20.58 -7.18 -14.56
N GLY A 161 21.59 -6.40 -14.21
CA GLY A 161 22.12 -5.33 -15.08
C GLY A 161 21.07 -4.25 -15.32
N LEU A 162 20.64 -4.08 -16.58
CA LEU A 162 19.62 -3.11 -16.98
C LEU A 162 18.17 -3.62 -16.83
N PHE A 163 18.00 -4.88 -16.43
CA PHE A 163 16.69 -5.51 -16.27
C PHE A 163 16.32 -5.62 -14.80
N GLY A 164 15.02 -5.58 -14.52
CA GLY A 164 14.49 -5.87 -13.20
C GLY A 164 13.09 -6.44 -13.27
N GLN A 165 12.68 -7.08 -12.19
CA GLN A 165 11.31 -7.53 -11.98
C GLN A 165 10.88 -7.22 -10.54
N ILE A 166 9.58 -7.04 -10.37
CA ILE A 166 8.93 -6.98 -9.06
C ILE A 166 7.68 -7.86 -9.12
N PHE A 167 7.46 -8.62 -8.06
CA PHE A 167 6.28 -9.43 -7.83
C PHE A 167 5.73 -9.11 -6.44
N CYS A 168 4.41 -9.03 -6.34
CA CYS A 168 3.70 -8.77 -5.09
C CYS A 168 2.62 -9.84 -4.88
N ASP A 169 2.56 -10.38 -3.67
CA ASP A 169 1.49 -11.24 -3.20
C ASP A 169 1.08 -10.81 -1.80
N PHE A 170 -0.10 -10.19 -1.70
CA PHE A 170 -0.65 -9.70 -0.43
C PHE A 170 -1.74 -10.61 0.12
N GLY A 171 -1.82 -11.85 -0.39
CA GLY A 171 -2.78 -12.86 0.00
C GLY A 171 -4.17 -12.69 -0.61
N GLN A 172 -5.07 -13.59 -0.23
CA GLN A 172 -6.40 -13.70 -0.84
C GLN A 172 -7.37 -12.59 -0.45
N ASN A 173 -7.13 -11.80 0.60
CA ASN A 173 -8.12 -10.82 1.07
C ASN A 173 -7.43 -9.53 1.48
N PHE A 174 -6.77 -8.88 0.52
CA PHE A 174 -6.10 -7.60 0.78
C PHE A 174 -7.09 -6.45 0.62
N LYS A 175 -7.31 -5.68 1.68
CA LYS A 175 -8.21 -4.53 1.65
C LYS A 175 -7.45 -3.28 1.21
N VAL A 176 -7.90 -2.67 0.12
CA VAL A 176 -7.41 -1.38 -0.37
C VAL A 176 -8.42 -0.33 0.09
N LEU A 177 -8.01 0.52 1.04
CA LEU A 177 -8.87 1.55 1.62
C LEU A 177 -9.04 2.75 0.66
N ASP A 178 -7.99 3.04 -0.10
CA ASP A 178 -7.92 4.09 -1.10
C ASP A 178 -7.14 3.56 -2.31
N THR A 179 -7.76 3.60 -3.49
CA THR A 179 -7.23 3.03 -4.72
C THR A 179 -6.40 4.01 -5.55
N ASN A 180 -6.53 5.33 -5.30
CA ASN A 180 -5.88 6.34 -6.14
C ASN A 180 -5.10 7.41 -5.36
N GLY A 181 -5.34 7.58 -4.06
CA GLY A 181 -4.61 8.55 -3.24
C GLY A 181 -4.97 10.01 -3.52
N GLU A 182 -6.01 10.26 -4.30
CA GLU A 182 -6.53 11.59 -4.58
C GLU A 182 -7.52 12.00 -3.50
N ASP A 183 -7.50 13.28 -3.11
CA ASP A 183 -8.47 13.84 -2.18
C ASP A 183 -9.90 13.53 -2.68
N PRO A 184 -10.82 13.10 -1.79
CA PRO A 184 -12.21 12.91 -2.18
C PRO A 184 -12.76 14.20 -2.78
N ILE A 185 -13.45 14.10 -3.91
CA ILE A 185 -14.08 15.27 -4.52
C ILE A 185 -15.18 15.75 -3.57
N THR A 186 -14.99 16.93 -2.97
CA THR A 186 -15.87 17.49 -1.95
C THR A 186 -16.75 18.62 -2.47
N GLU A 187 -18.05 18.50 -2.15
CA GLU A 187 -19.05 19.56 -2.11
C GLU A 187 -19.34 20.29 -3.43
N GLU A 188 -19.54 19.52 -4.50
CA GLU A 188 -20.14 20.06 -5.72
C GLU A 188 -21.61 20.44 -5.47
N ILE A 189 -22.01 21.62 -5.94
CA ILE A 189 -23.36 22.15 -5.71
C ILE A 189 -24.34 21.46 -6.65
N VAL A 190 -25.39 20.88 -6.06
CA VAL A 190 -26.48 20.29 -6.84
C VAL A 190 -27.36 21.42 -7.40
N ASP A 191 -27.57 21.40 -8.71
CA ASP A 191 -28.50 22.28 -9.41
C ASP A 191 -29.91 21.69 -9.41
N SER A 192 -30.04 20.43 -9.86
CA SER A 192 -31.32 19.74 -9.94
C SER A 192 -31.17 18.22 -9.78
N ILE A 193 -32.24 17.58 -9.30
CA ILE A 193 -32.36 16.12 -9.23
C ILE A 193 -33.68 15.72 -9.90
N SER A 194 -33.63 14.83 -10.89
CA SER A 194 -34.85 14.33 -11.54
C SER A 194 -35.65 13.42 -10.59
N HIS A 195 -36.97 13.40 -10.76
CA HIS A 195 -37.89 12.51 -10.07
C HIS A 195 -38.44 11.50 -11.08
N ASP A 196 -37.62 10.49 -11.41
CA ASP A 196 -37.89 9.51 -12.47
C ASP A 196 -37.24 8.16 -12.14
N GLU A 197 -37.53 7.13 -12.94
CA GLU A 197 -36.91 5.80 -12.83
C GLU A 197 -35.39 5.86 -13.00
N ILE A 198 -34.92 6.84 -13.79
CA ILE A 198 -33.52 7.20 -13.93
C ILE A 198 -33.34 8.58 -13.29
N GLY A 199 -32.99 8.57 -12.01
CA GLY A 199 -32.62 9.74 -11.23
C GLY A 199 -31.30 10.31 -11.71
N VAL A 200 -31.38 11.46 -12.38
CA VAL A 200 -30.25 12.23 -12.89
C VAL A 200 -30.01 13.40 -11.95
N VAL A 201 -28.79 13.54 -11.48
CA VAL A 201 -28.31 14.68 -10.71
C VAL A 201 -27.52 15.58 -11.64
N SER A 202 -27.88 16.86 -11.68
CA SER A 202 -27.11 17.89 -12.37
C SER A 202 -26.35 18.73 -11.36
N ILE A 203 -25.07 18.93 -11.61
CA ILE A 203 -24.20 19.84 -10.86
C ILE A 203 -24.29 21.25 -11.46
N ALA A 204 -24.08 22.26 -10.63
CA ALA A 204 -24.12 23.67 -11.02
C ALA A 204 -23.28 23.96 -12.27
N THR A 205 -23.83 24.73 -13.21
CA THR A 205 -23.33 24.87 -14.60
C THR A 205 -21.90 25.41 -14.73
N TYR A 206 -21.32 25.98 -13.67
CA TYR A 206 -19.97 26.55 -13.69
C TYR A 206 -18.88 25.61 -13.16
N THR A 207 -19.24 24.46 -12.58
CA THR A 207 -18.29 23.45 -12.11
C THR A 207 -18.51 22.14 -12.85
N LYS A 208 -17.40 21.54 -13.30
CA LYS A 208 -17.40 20.18 -13.85
C LYS A 208 -17.07 19.24 -12.71
N HIS A 209 -17.84 18.19 -12.54
CA HIS A 209 -17.44 17.15 -11.60
C HIS A 209 -16.30 16.32 -12.20
N SER A 210 -15.47 15.76 -11.32
CA SER A 210 -14.37 14.85 -11.70
C SER A 210 -14.66 13.39 -11.31
N PHE A 211 -15.94 13.06 -11.07
CA PHE A 211 -16.34 11.70 -10.75
C PHE A 211 -16.05 10.72 -11.90
N GLU A 212 -15.80 9.47 -11.54
CA GLU A 212 -15.61 8.37 -12.47
C GLU A 212 -16.82 7.43 -12.46
N ASP A 213 -16.99 6.67 -13.55
CA ASP A 213 -18.04 5.67 -13.66
C ASP A 213 -17.88 4.59 -12.60
N GLY A 214 -18.94 4.38 -11.81
CA GLY A 214 -18.96 3.38 -10.75
C GLY A 214 -18.48 3.86 -9.38
N SER A 215 -18.04 5.12 -9.26
CA SER A 215 -17.78 5.77 -7.96
C SER A 215 -19.04 5.78 -7.07
N TYR A 216 -18.84 6.04 -5.78
CA TYR A 216 -19.93 6.24 -4.84
C TYR A 216 -19.95 7.70 -4.38
N VAL A 217 -21.15 8.26 -4.23
CA VAL A 217 -21.34 9.62 -3.72
C VAL A 217 -22.40 9.66 -2.63
N THR A 218 -22.28 10.63 -1.74
CA THR A 218 -23.29 10.96 -0.74
C THR A 218 -23.80 12.38 -0.98
N LEU A 219 -25.12 12.54 -0.91
CA LEU A 219 -25.77 13.84 -1.00
C LEU A 219 -26.06 14.40 0.38
N HIS A 220 -25.87 15.70 0.57
CA HIS A 220 -26.14 16.39 1.83
C HIS A 220 -26.99 17.64 1.59
N SER A 221 -27.79 18.03 2.58
CA SER A 221 -28.56 19.29 2.58
C SER A 221 -29.51 19.52 1.39
N VAL A 222 -29.98 18.44 0.74
CA VAL A 222 -30.99 18.49 -0.32
C VAL A 222 -32.36 18.79 0.28
N LYS A 223 -33.05 19.82 -0.24
CA LYS A 223 -34.41 20.19 0.19
C LYS A 223 -35.47 19.57 -0.73
N GLY A 224 -36.64 19.27 -0.17
CA GLY A 224 -37.75 18.62 -0.88
C GLY A 224 -37.57 17.11 -1.05
N MET A 225 -36.38 16.66 -1.45
CA MET A 225 -36.00 15.24 -1.59
C MET A 225 -35.15 14.77 -0.40
N THR A 226 -35.70 14.85 0.82
CA THR A 226 -34.90 14.66 2.05
C THR A 226 -34.40 13.24 2.26
N GLU A 227 -35.03 12.25 1.64
CA GLU A 227 -34.71 10.82 1.76
C GLU A 227 -33.35 10.46 1.16
N ILE A 228 -32.82 11.32 0.29
CA ILE A 228 -31.53 11.15 -0.37
C ILE A 228 -30.35 11.55 0.52
N ASN A 229 -30.61 12.38 1.54
CA ASN A 229 -29.55 12.94 2.36
C ASN A 229 -28.87 11.85 3.19
N ASP A 230 -27.54 11.92 3.25
CA ASP A 230 -26.67 11.02 4.00
C ASP A 230 -26.78 9.54 3.57
N ARG A 231 -27.26 9.30 2.33
CA ARG A 231 -27.25 7.98 1.67
C ARG A 231 -26.22 7.93 0.56
N GLU A 232 -25.60 6.76 0.44
CA GLU A 232 -24.60 6.49 -0.60
C GLU A 232 -25.27 5.95 -1.86
N PHE A 233 -24.86 6.49 -3.02
CA PHE A 233 -25.34 6.06 -4.32
C PHE A 233 -24.16 5.70 -5.21
N LYS A 234 -24.26 4.56 -5.90
CA LYS A 234 -23.33 4.23 -6.98
C LYS A 234 -23.72 5.04 -8.21
N ILE A 235 -22.76 5.73 -8.81
CA ILE A 235 -23.03 6.64 -9.92
C ILE A 235 -22.63 6.08 -11.28
N THR A 236 -23.33 6.56 -12.31
CA THR A 236 -22.95 6.41 -13.72
C THR A 236 -22.88 7.80 -14.33
N VAL A 237 -21.70 8.21 -14.74
CA VAL A 237 -21.41 9.51 -15.33
C VAL A 237 -21.97 9.55 -16.75
N LEU A 238 -22.73 10.60 -17.05
CA LEU A 238 -23.27 10.83 -18.40
C LEU A 238 -22.42 11.84 -19.15
N ASP A 239 -22.10 12.95 -18.50
CA ASP A 239 -21.30 14.05 -19.03
C ASP A 239 -20.59 14.77 -17.87
N PRO A 240 -19.76 15.81 -18.11
CA PRO A 240 -19.03 16.50 -17.03
C PRO A 240 -19.88 17.23 -15.98
N TYR A 241 -21.19 17.32 -16.17
CA TYR A 241 -22.13 18.05 -15.32
C TYR A 241 -23.24 17.16 -14.75
N THR A 242 -23.45 15.96 -15.29
CA THR A 242 -24.57 15.09 -14.90
C THR A 242 -24.17 13.64 -14.69
N PHE A 243 -24.80 13.02 -13.70
CA PHE A 243 -24.65 11.60 -13.39
C PHE A 243 -25.95 10.99 -12.86
N ILE A 244 -26.07 9.67 -12.98
CA ILE A 244 -27.23 8.89 -12.55
C ILE A 244 -27.00 8.31 -11.16
N ILE A 245 -28.03 8.33 -10.30
CA ILE A 245 -28.02 7.76 -8.94
C ILE A 245 -29.03 6.61 -8.73
N GLY A 246 -29.83 6.27 -9.74
CA GLY A 246 -30.85 5.20 -9.67
C GLY A 246 -32.29 5.75 -9.57
N ASP A 247 -33.24 4.93 -9.13
CA ASP A 247 -34.68 5.28 -9.11
C ASP A 247 -35.00 6.29 -7.99
N THR A 248 -35.51 7.46 -8.37
CA THR A 248 -35.87 8.55 -7.45
C THR A 248 -37.39 8.76 -7.32
N ARG A 249 -38.23 7.92 -7.95
CA ARG A 249 -39.70 8.04 -7.92
C ARG A 249 -40.30 7.89 -6.52
N ASN A 250 -39.60 7.18 -5.64
CA ASN A 250 -40.03 6.95 -4.27
C ASN A 250 -39.61 8.08 -3.30
N PHE A 251 -38.91 9.10 -3.78
CA PHE A 251 -38.45 10.22 -2.96
C PHE A 251 -39.33 11.46 -3.15
N GLY A 252 -39.18 12.46 -2.28
CA GLY A 252 -39.81 13.77 -2.48
C GLY A 252 -39.34 14.46 -3.76
N VAL A 253 -40.03 15.54 -4.15
CA VAL A 253 -39.64 16.37 -5.29
C VAL A 253 -38.52 17.32 -4.84
N TYR A 254 -37.46 17.44 -5.64
CA TYR A 254 -36.37 18.36 -5.36
C TYR A 254 -36.84 19.83 -5.35
N GLU A 255 -36.52 20.56 -4.28
CA GLU A 255 -36.90 21.97 -4.09
C GLU A 255 -35.70 22.93 -4.13
N GLY A 256 -34.47 22.42 -3.98
CA GLY A 256 -33.26 23.23 -4.06
C GLY A 256 -32.18 22.86 -3.04
N GLY A 257 -30.98 23.38 -3.28
CA GLY A 257 -29.81 23.14 -2.44
C GLY A 257 -29.29 21.71 -2.54
N GLY A 258 -28.15 21.46 -1.91
CA GLY A 258 -27.54 20.15 -1.94
C GLY A 258 -26.06 20.24 -2.24
N THR A 259 -25.27 19.42 -1.56
CA THR A 259 -23.88 19.17 -1.90
C THR A 259 -23.68 17.69 -2.14
N VAL A 260 -22.74 17.36 -3.02
CA VAL A 260 -22.34 15.99 -3.33
C VAL A 260 -20.88 15.79 -2.91
N THR A 261 -20.62 14.70 -2.23
CA THR A 261 -19.26 14.31 -1.79
C THR A 261 -18.96 12.88 -2.23
N GLU A 262 -17.78 12.65 -2.80
CA GLU A 262 -17.30 11.31 -3.16
C GLU A 262 -17.03 10.46 -1.91
N VAL A 263 -17.37 9.18 -1.97
CA VAL A 263 -17.04 8.19 -0.95
C VAL A 263 -16.06 7.17 -1.55
N LYS A 264 -14.84 7.16 -1.02
CA LYS A 264 -13.85 6.11 -1.34
C LYS A 264 -14.32 4.79 -0.70
N LYS A 265 -14.57 3.79 -1.53
CA LYS A 265 -14.97 2.45 -1.07
C LYS A 265 -13.76 1.56 -0.88
N THR A 266 -13.76 0.80 0.20
CA THR A 266 -12.78 -0.26 0.41
C THR A 266 -13.00 -1.37 -0.61
N GLU A 267 -11.97 -1.64 -1.40
CA GLU A 267 -11.95 -2.77 -2.33
C GLU A 267 -11.17 -3.94 -1.74
N THR A 268 -11.58 -5.17 -2.06
CA THR A 268 -10.83 -6.37 -1.70
C THR A 268 -10.17 -6.93 -2.94
N VAL A 269 -8.84 -7.00 -2.91
CA VAL A 269 -7.99 -7.55 -3.97
C VAL A 269 -7.51 -8.93 -3.56
N HIS A 270 -7.54 -9.85 -4.54
CA HIS A 270 -7.17 -11.24 -4.38
C HIS A 270 -5.87 -11.52 -5.13
N PHE A 271 -4.80 -11.85 -4.40
CA PHE A 271 -3.52 -12.20 -5.02
C PHE A 271 -3.40 -13.72 -5.20
N LYS A 272 -2.72 -14.15 -6.27
CA LYS A 272 -2.33 -15.54 -6.47
C LYS A 272 -1.00 -15.81 -5.76
N SER A 273 -0.77 -17.08 -5.40
CA SER A 273 0.53 -17.53 -4.88
C SER A 273 1.66 -17.27 -5.87
N PHE A 274 2.91 -17.32 -5.40
CA PHE A 274 4.07 -17.18 -6.27
C PHE A 274 4.10 -18.29 -7.33
N SER A 275 3.90 -19.54 -6.92
CA SER A 275 3.84 -20.70 -7.82
C SER A 275 2.76 -20.59 -8.90
N ASP A 276 1.57 -20.12 -8.56
CA ASP A 276 0.48 -19.98 -9.52
C ASP A 276 0.72 -18.82 -10.48
N SER A 277 1.25 -17.71 -9.96
CA SER A 277 1.62 -16.53 -10.76
C SER A 277 2.79 -16.81 -11.71
N LEU A 278 3.71 -17.70 -11.33
CA LEU A 278 4.80 -18.11 -12.20
C LEU A 278 4.30 -18.80 -13.47
N LYS A 279 3.26 -19.64 -13.32
CA LYS A 279 2.61 -20.37 -14.43
C LYS A 279 1.64 -19.49 -15.21
N ASN A 280 0.88 -18.66 -14.51
CA ASN A 280 -0.19 -17.82 -15.08
C ASN A 280 -0.05 -16.36 -14.61
N PRO A 281 0.95 -15.63 -15.13
CA PRO A 281 1.28 -14.29 -14.65
C PRO A 281 0.23 -13.25 -15.05
N GLU A 282 -0.10 -12.38 -14.11
CA GLU A 282 -0.83 -11.13 -14.36
C GLU A 282 0.20 -9.99 -14.38
N MET A 283 0.50 -9.47 -15.57
CA MET A 283 1.58 -8.51 -15.77
C MET A 283 1.08 -7.09 -15.89
N LEU A 284 1.71 -6.18 -15.16
CA LEU A 284 1.59 -4.74 -15.40
C LEU A 284 2.59 -4.31 -16.46
N ILE A 285 2.13 -3.48 -17.40
CA ILE A 285 2.96 -2.96 -18.49
C ILE A 285 3.72 -1.73 -17.98
N CYS A 286 5.04 -1.86 -17.83
CA CYS A 286 5.89 -0.75 -17.41
C CYS A 286 6.15 0.27 -18.53
N ASP A 287 6.13 -0.18 -19.79
CA ASP A 287 6.43 0.63 -20.97
C ASP A 287 5.56 0.15 -22.15
N PHE A 288 4.58 0.97 -22.55
CA PHE A 288 3.65 0.65 -23.64
C PHE A 288 4.35 0.54 -25.01
N SER A 289 5.59 1.03 -25.16
CA SER A 289 6.38 0.78 -26.37
C SER A 289 6.99 -0.63 -26.41
N LYS A 290 6.96 -1.36 -25.29
CA LYS A 290 7.61 -2.67 -25.09
C LYS A 290 6.65 -3.72 -24.51
N MET A 291 5.36 -3.66 -24.85
CA MET A 291 4.33 -4.55 -24.28
C MET A 291 4.66 -6.05 -24.37
N SER A 292 5.29 -6.49 -25.46
CA SER A 292 5.69 -7.89 -25.64
C SER A 292 6.91 -8.30 -24.82
N MET A 293 7.67 -7.33 -24.28
CA MET A 293 8.90 -7.58 -23.55
C MET A 293 8.63 -8.17 -22.17
N SER A 294 7.53 -7.80 -21.51
CA SER A 294 7.18 -8.31 -20.18
C SER A 294 7.09 -9.84 -20.15
N ALA A 295 6.44 -10.43 -21.16
CA ALA A 295 6.32 -11.89 -21.28
C ALA A 295 7.68 -12.58 -21.50
N ASN A 296 8.54 -11.99 -22.33
CA ASN A 296 9.89 -12.52 -22.58
C ASN A 296 10.78 -12.42 -21.33
N LEU A 297 10.70 -11.31 -20.59
CA LEU A 297 11.44 -11.12 -19.36
C LEU A 297 10.97 -12.09 -18.27
N HIS A 298 9.66 -12.32 -18.13
CA HIS A 298 9.13 -13.31 -17.20
C HIS A 298 9.75 -14.70 -17.40
N LEU A 299 9.88 -15.14 -18.65
CA LEU A 299 10.56 -16.40 -18.99
C LEU A 299 12.07 -16.35 -18.77
N SER A 300 12.70 -15.18 -18.89
CA SER A 300 14.16 -15.01 -18.80
C SER A 300 14.65 -14.92 -17.35
N PHE A 301 13.75 -14.59 -16.42
CA PHE A 301 14.07 -14.50 -14.99
C PHE A 301 13.84 -15.82 -14.24
N GLN A 302 13.09 -16.77 -14.83
CA GLN A 302 12.97 -18.16 -14.39
C GLN A 302 14.27 -18.93 -14.62
#